data_AF-A0A0B3YEV7-F1
#
_entry.id   AF-A0A0B3YEV7-F1
#
_cell.length_a   1.000
_cell.length_b   1.000
_cell.length_c   1.000
_cell.angle_alpha   90.00
_cell.angle_beta   90.00
_cell.angle_gamma   90.00
#
_symmetry.space_group_name_H-M   'P 1'
#
loop_
_entity.id
_entity.type
_entity.pdbx_description
1 polymer ?
#
loop_
_entity_poly.entity_id
_entity_poly.type
_entity_poly.pdbx_seq_one_letter_code
_entity_poly.pdbx_strand_id
1 'polypeptide(L)'
;MNMEKWAKKREKGKQHFVLVNGVLGWGVTTAILWSVLMELIEPSQNIWVRPIVALIIFPIAGIAFGHLMWNKSEKAYEKETRNTL
;
A
#
# COMPACT_ATOMS: atom_id res chain seq x y z
N MET A 1 4.97 -4.63 16.12
CA MET A 1 4.27 -3.41 15.68
C MET A 1 4.28 -2.45 16.85
N ASN A 2 4.79 -1.23 16.69
CA ASN A 2 4.74 -0.26 17.80
C ASN A 2 3.29 0.26 17.92
N MET A 3 2.63 -0.04 19.05
CA MET A 3 1.20 0.18 19.23
C MET A 3 0.83 1.66 19.35
N GLU A 4 1.71 2.50 19.91
CA GLU A 4 1.51 3.95 19.95
C GLU A 4 1.52 4.55 18.54
N LYS A 5 2.44 4.08 17.69
CA LYS A 5 2.50 4.50 16.28
C LYS A 5 1.28 4.03 15.50
N TRP A 6 0.78 2.82 15.79
CA TRP A 6 -0.46 2.32 15.18
C TRP A 6 -1.68 3.13 15.63
N ALA A 7 -1.81 3.43 16.92
CA ALA A 7 -2.91 4.24 17.47
C ALA A 7 -3.00 5.61 16.78
N LYS A 8 -1.88 6.33 16.63
CA LYS A 8 -1.83 7.61 15.90
C LYS A 8 -2.19 7.47 14.41
N LYS A 9 -1.80 6.36 13.76
CA LYS A 9 -2.21 6.09 12.36
C LYS A 9 -3.70 5.76 12.27
N ARG A 10 -4.23 5.04 13.26
CA ARG A 10 -5.62 4.61 13.33
C ARG A 10 -6.58 5.79 13.50
N GLU A 11 -6.20 6.81 14.25
CA GLU A 11 -6.98 8.04 14.45
C GLU A 11 -7.38 8.74 13.13
N LYS A 12 -6.53 8.64 12.10
CA LYS A 12 -6.83 9.21 10.77
C LYS A 12 -7.83 8.36 9.96
N GLY A 13 -8.16 7.17 10.44
CA GLY A 13 -9.14 6.28 9.85
C GLY A 13 -8.61 5.36 8.75
N LYS A 14 -9.40 4.33 8.46
CA LYS A 14 -9.09 3.27 7.51
C LYS A 14 -8.91 3.77 6.08
N GLN A 15 -9.80 4.65 5.61
CA GLN A 15 -9.73 5.18 4.25
C GLN A 15 -8.44 5.98 4.00
N HIS A 16 -8.04 6.83 4.96
CA HIS A 16 -6.77 7.55 4.89
C HIS A 16 -5.58 6.58 4.87
N PHE A 17 -5.61 5.52 5.68
CA PHE A 17 -4.55 4.51 5.66
C PHE A 17 -4.46 3.79 4.31
N VAL A 18 -5.59 3.36 3.75
CA VAL A 18 -5.63 2.67 2.45
C VAL A 18 -5.11 3.56 1.34
N LEU A 19 -5.53 4.83 1.28
CA LEU A 19 -5.05 5.77 0.28
C LEU A 19 -3.56 6.09 0.45
N VAL A 20 -3.11 6.42 1.66
CA VAL A 20 -1.72 6.88 1.87
C VAL A 20 -0.74 5.72 1.90
N ASN A 21 -1.03 4.64 2.62
CA ASN A 21 -0.08 3.53 2.82
C ASN A 21 -0.28 2.43 1.77
N GLY A 22 -1.52 2.18 1.34
CA GLY A 22 -1.83 1.18 0.31
C GLY A 22 -1.62 1.72 -1.10
N VAL A 23 -2.32 2.78 -1.47
CA VAL A 23 -2.30 3.31 -2.84
C VAL A 23 -1.04 4.11 -3.13
N LEU A 24 -0.78 5.17 -2.37
CA LEU A 24 0.37 6.04 -2.61
C LEU A 24 1.69 5.38 -2.18
N GLY A 25 1.72 4.81 -0.98
CA GLY A 25 2.91 4.20 -0.41
C GLY A 25 3.35 2.93 -1.15
N TRP A 26 2.43 1.99 -1.35
CA TRP A 26 2.75 0.72 -2.01
C TRP A 26 2.42 0.72 -3.50
N GLY A 27 1.19 1.07 -3.90
CA GLY A 27 0.74 1.00 -5.29
C GLY A 27 1.53 1.88 -6.27
N VAL A 28 1.60 3.18 -6.02
CA VAL A 28 2.30 4.14 -6.90
C VAL A 28 3.81 3.88 -6.91
N THR A 29 4.42 3.67 -5.75
CA THR A 29 5.85 3.36 -5.65
C THR A 29 6.21 2.08 -6.41
N THR A 30 5.39 1.03 -6.28
CA THR A 30 5.60 -0.25 -6.99
C THR A 30 5.37 -0.09 -8.48
N ALA A 31 4.37 0.69 -8.91
CA ALA A 31 4.14 1.00 -10.33
C ALA A 31 5.38 1.62 -10.96
N ILE A 32 5.92 2.68 -10.34
CA ILE A 32 7.09 3.40 -10.85
C ILE A 32 8.30 2.46 -10.90
N LEU A 33 8.57 1.75 -9.81
CA LEU A 33 9.73 0.86 -9.71
C LEU A 33 9.63 -0.30 -10.71
N TRP A 34 8.46 -0.92 -10.83
CA TRP A 34 8.21 -1.98 -11.80
C TRP A 34 8.35 -1.48 -13.23
N SER A 35 7.80 -0.31 -13.56
CA SER A 35 7.89 0.25 -14.90
C SER A 35 9.32 0.58 -15.31
N VAL A 36 10.11 1.18 -14.41
CA VAL A 36 11.53 1.46 -14.67
C VAL A 36 12.31 0.16 -14.83
N LEU A 37 12.11 -0.81 -13.94
CA LEU A 37 12.78 -2.10 -14.01
C LEU A 37 12.46 -2.84 -15.32
N MET A 38 11.19 -2.83 -15.72
CA MET A 38 10.72 -3.47 -16.93
C MET A 38 11.23 -2.80 -18.20
N GLU A 39 11.38 -1.48 -18.20
CA GLU A 39 12.00 -0.76 -19.32
C GLU A 39 13.50 -1.06 -19.45
N LEU A 40 14.19 -1.33 -18.34
CA LEU A 40 15.60 -1.74 -18.36
C LEU A 40 15.80 -3.18 -18.83
N ILE A 41 14.88 -4.10 -18.51
CA ILE A 41 14.97 -5.51 -18.87
C ILE A 41 14.45 -5.77 -20.29
N GLU A 42 13.33 -5.15 -20.64
CA GLU A 42 12.64 -5.35 -21.91
C GLU A 42 12.15 -3.99 -22.42
N PRO A 43 13.04 -3.25 -23.12
CA PRO A 43 12.74 -1.92 -23.64
C PRO A 43 11.52 -1.97 -24.57
N SER A 44 10.57 -1.09 -24.32
CA SER A 44 9.33 -1.07 -25.08
C SER A 44 9.42 -0.09 -26.25
N GLN A 45 8.74 -0.38 -27.36
CA GLN A 45 8.64 0.55 -28.49
C GLN A 45 8.00 1.89 -28.07
N ASN A 46 7.13 1.87 -27.05
CA ASN A 46 6.50 3.06 -26.49
C ASN A 46 6.64 3.06 -24.96
N ILE A 47 7.60 3.85 -24.50
CA ILE A 47 7.97 4.02 -23.09
C ILE A 47 6.82 4.50 -22.19
N TRP A 48 5.73 5.04 -22.74
CA TRP A 48 4.62 5.61 -21.96
C TRP A 48 3.50 4.61 -21.66
N VAL A 49 3.32 3.58 -22.49
CA VAL A 49 2.20 2.64 -22.34
C VAL A 49 2.34 1.82 -21.06
N ARG A 50 3.54 1.26 -20.81
CA ARG A 50 3.82 0.44 -19.61
C ARG A 50 3.61 1.20 -18.30
N PRO A 51 4.18 2.42 -18.10
CA PRO A 51 3.97 3.22 -16.90
C PRO A 51 2.51 3.59 -16.65
N ILE A 52 1.76 3.97 -17.70
CA ILE A 52 0.35 4.34 -17.55
C ILE A 52 -0.48 3.15 -17.06
N VAL A 53 -0.28 1.97 -17.67
CA VAL A 53 -0.99 0.75 -17.26
C VAL A 53 -0.60 0.35 -15.83
N ALA A 54 0.68 0.41 -15.48
CA ALA A 54 1.16 0.12 -14.14
C ALA A 54 0.56 1.08 -13.09
N LEU A 55 0.50 2.38 -13.39
CA LEU A 55 -0.10 3.40 -12.52
C LEU A 55 -1.62 3.27 -12.36
N ILE A 56 -2.28 2.39 -13.09
CA ILE A 56 -3.69 2.06 -12.86
C ILE A 56 -3.78 0.75 -12.07
N ILE A 57 -3.10 -0.30 -12.53
CA ILE A 57 -3.22 -1.64 -11.94
C ILE A 57 -2.66 -1.69 -10.51
N PHE A 58 -1.46 -1.16 -10.27
CA PHE A 58 -0.83 -1.26 -8.95
C PHE A 58 -1.54 -0.41 -7.89
N PRO A 59 -2.05 0.80 -8.16
CA PRO A 59 -2.93 1.52 -7.24
C PRO A 59 -4.20 0.75 -6.86
N ILE A 60 -4.86 0.08 -7.81
CA ILE A 60 -6.03 -0.76 -7.53
C ILE A 60 -5.64 -1.93 -6.62
N ALA A 61 -4.53 -2.61 -6.92
CA ALA A 61 -3.98 -3.64 -6.04
C ALA A 61 -3.60 -3.07 -4.66
N GLY A 62 -3.11 -1.83 -4.61
CA GLY A 62 -2.77 -1.09 -3.40
C GLY A 62 -3.96 -0.79 -2.50
N ILE A 63 -5.16 -0.62 -3.07
CA ILE A 63 -6.41 -0.54 -2.30
C ILE A 63 -6.63 -1.85 -1.54
N ALA A 64 -6.62 -2.98 -2.26
CA ALA A 64 -6.81 -4.31 -1.66
C ALA A 64 -5.73 -4.61 -0.60
N PHE A 65 -4.47 -4.33 -0.92
CA PHE A 65 -3.34 -4.48 0.01
C PHE A 65 -3.50 -3.60 1.25
N GLY A 66 -3.88 -2.33 1.09
CA GLY A 66 -4.15 -1.42 2.20
C GLY A 66 -5.26 -1.93 3.12
N HIS A 67 -6.33 -2.48 2.56
CA HIS A 67 -7.43 -3.07 3.33
C HIS A 67 -6.99 -4.31 4.13
N LEU A 68 -6.23 -5.20 3.50
CA LEU A 68 -5.68 -6.39 4.17
C LEU A 68 -4.74 -6.00 5.30
N MET A 69 -3.86 -5.03 5.05
CA MET A 69 -2.87 -4.59 6.04
C MET A 69 -3.55 -3.89 7.22
N TRP A 70 -4.53 -3.04 6.97
CA TRP A 70 -5.34 -2.43 8.03
C TRP A 70 -6.00 -3.48 8.91
N ASN A 71 -6.69 -4.46 8.31
CA ASN A 71 -7.38 -5.50 9.07
C ASN A 71 -6.39 -6.36 9.89
N LYS A 72 -5.20 -6.65 9.35
CA LYS A 72 -4.15 -7.38 10.06
C LYS A 72 -3.62 -6.58 11.25
N SER A 73 -3.41 -5.28 11.07
CA SER A 73 -2.97 -4.38 12.12
C SER A 73 -4.02 -4.15 13.21
N GLU A 74 -5.31 -3.99 12.86
CA GLU A 74 -6.40 -3.92 13.85
C GLU A 74 -6.48 -5.20 14.68
N LYS A 75 -6.44 -6.39 14.05
CA LYS A 75 -6.44 -7.66 14.77
C LYS A 75 -5.25 -7.80 15.74
N ALA A 76 -4.07 -7.35 15.32
CA ALA A 76 -2.88 -7.36 16.17
C ALA A 76 -3.01 -6.37 17.35
N TYR A 77 -3.62 -5.21 17.12
CA TYR A 77 -3.87 -4.21 18.15
C TYR A 77 -4.91 -4.70 19.18
N GLU A 78 -6.03 -5.28 18.72
CA GLU A 78 -7.06 -5.84 19.60
C GLU A 78 -6.52 -6.97 20.48
N LYS A 79 -5.68 -7.85 19.92
CA LYS A 79 -5.05 -8.94 20.67
C LYS A 79 -4.16 -8.42 21.80
N GLU A 80 -3.36 -7.40 21.53
CA GLU A 80 -2.45 -6.83 22.52
C GLU A 80 -3.20 -6.11 23.64
N THR A 81 -4.21 -5.31 23.27
CA THR A 81 -5.04 -4.57 24.24
C THR A 81 -5.84 -5.52 25.13
N ARG A 82 -6.27 -6.68 24.60
CA ARG A 82 -6.95 -7.72 25.40
C ARG A 82 -6.02 -8.41 26.40
N ASN A 83 -4.74 -8.57 26.07
CA ASN A 83 -3.77 -9.22 26.96
C ASN A 83 -3.23 -8.30 28.07
N THR A 84 -3.49 -6.99 27.99
CA THR A 84 -3.06 -5.99 28.99
C THR A 84 -4.17 -5.60 29.98
N LEU A 85 -5.38 -6.12 29.79
CA LEU A 85 -6.52 -6.05 30.73
C LEU A 85 -6.60 -7.33 31.56
#